data_AF-A0A7U1BAS5-F1
#
_entry.id   AF-A0A7U1BAS5-F1
#
_cell.length_a   1.000
_cell.length_b   1.000
_cell.length_c   1.000
_cell.angle_alpha   90.00
_cell.angle_beta   90.00
_cell.angle_gamma   90.00
#
_symmetry.space_group_name_H-M   'P 1'
#
loop_
_entity.id
_entity.type
_entity.pdbx_description
1 polymer ?
#
loop_
_entity_poly.entity_id
_entity_poly.type
_entity_poly.pdbx_seq_one_letter_code
_entity_poly.pdbx_strand_id
1 'polypeptide(L)' 'MNKEQIIRDEYGYVMKVILTKEQWKKFLTPLIPAARELIIQRKVEQRNKQNESK' A
#
# COMPACT_ATOMS: atom_id res chain seq x y z
N MET A 1 -23.93 -9.32 14.52
CA MET A 1 -24.09 -9.56 13.08
C MET A 1 -23.08 -8.70 12.33
N ASN A 2 -21.98 -9.28 11.87
CA ASN A 2 -21.00 -8.56 11.04
C ASN A 2 -21.64 -8.29 9.68
N LYS A 3 -21.83 -7.00 9.35
CA LYS A 3 -22.27 -6.57 8.02
C LYS A 3 -21.19 -7.00 7.03
N GLU A 4 -21.46 -8.06 6.26
CA GLU A 4 -20.57 -8.48 5.18
C GLU A 4 -20.47 -7.32 4.18
N GLN A 5 -19.30 -6.69 4.09
CA GLN A 5 -19.03 -5.64 3.11
C GLN A 5 -18.95 -6.28 1.73
N ILE A 6 -19.99 -6.08 0.94
CA ILE A 6 -20.08 -6.53 -0.46
C ILE A 6 -19.30 -5.53 -1.31
N ILE A 7 -18.11 -5.91 -1.76
CA ILE A 7 -17.31 -5.15 -2.72
C ILE A 7 -17.60 -5.72 -4.11
N ARG A 8 -17.76 -4.86 -5.12
CA ARG A 8 -17.99 -5.25 -6.51
C ARG A 8 -16.76 -4.92 -7.34
N ASP A 9 -16.41 -5.79 -8.29
CA ASP A 9 -15.29 -5.55 -9.21
C ASP A 9 -15.66 -4.58 -10.35
N GLU A 10 -14.69 -4.31 -11.23
CA GLU A 10 -14.82 -3.40 -12.39
C GLU A 10 -15.87 -3.88 -13.42
N TYR A 11 -16.29 -5.14 -13.34
CA TYR A 11 -17.29 -5.76 -14.20
C TYR A 11 -18.64 -5.98 -13.47
N GLY A 12 -18.76 -5.50 -12.23
CA GLY A 12 -19.97 -5.56 -11.43
C GLY A 12 -20.21 -6.87 -10.69
N TYR A 13 -19.27 -7.83 -10.74
CA TYR A 13 -19.39 -9.08 -10.00
C TYR A 13 -19.15 -8.86 -8.51
N VAL A 14 -19.95 -9.55 -7.69
CA VAL A 14 -19.83 -9.51 -6.23
C VAL A 14 -18.58 -10.30 -5.82
N MET A 15 -17.50 -9.58 -5.54
CA MET A 15 -16.28 -10.14 -4.99
C MET A 15 -16.37 -10.09 -3.47
N LYS A 16 -16.75 -11.23 -2.85
CA LYS A 16 -16.77 -11.37 -1.39
C LYS A 16 -15.34 -11.55 -0.88
N VAL A 17 -14.58 -10.46 -0.78
CA VAL A 17 -13.21 -10.50 -0.30
C VAL A 17 -13.14 -10.09 1.17
N ILE A 18 -13.51 -11.02 2.06
CA ILE A 18 -13.13 -10.91 3.47
C ILE A 18 -11.69 -11.40 3.54
N LEU A 19 -10.72 -10.54 3.20
CA LEU A 19 -9.31 -10.86 3.39
C LEU A 19 -9.07 -11.07 4.89
N THR A 20 -8.63 -12.26 5.27
CA THR A 20 -8.20 -12.52 6.65
C THR A 20 -6.98 -11.66 6.98
N LYS A 21 -6.69 -11.45 8.27
CA LYS A 21 -5.47 -10.72 8.69
C LYS A 21 -4.20 -11.28 8.05
N GLU A 22 -4.15 -12.60 7.83
CA GLU A 22 -3.02 -13.26 7.17
C GLU A 22 -2.96 -12.97 5.67
N GLN A 23 -4.10 -12.91 4.99
CA GLN A 23 -4.15 -12.55 3.57
C GLN A 23 -3.77 -11.08 3.36
N TRP A 24 -4.23 -10.18 4.23
CA TRP A 24 -3.75 -8.79 4.26
C TRP A 24 -2.25 -8.71 4.48
N LYS A 25 -1.72 -9.49 5.43
CA LYS A 25 -0.27 -9.56 5.68
C LYS A 25 0.47 -10.02 4.42
N LYS A 26 0.05 -11.10 3.76
CA LYS A 26 0.66 -11.59 2.51
C LYS A 26 0.60 -10.55 1.38
N PHE A 27 -0.51 -9.82 1.25
CA PHE A 27 -0.68 -8.79 0.22
C PHE A 27 0.20 -7.55 0.48
N LEU A 28 0.29 -7.10 1.72
CA LEU A 28 1.05 -5.91 2.09
C LEU A 28 2.56 -6.17 2.24
N THR A 29 2.97 -7.39 2.59
CA THR A 29 4.39 -7.77 2.77
C THR A 29 5.29 -7.38 1.60
N PRO A 30 4.94 -7.64 0.31
CA PRO A 30 5.78 -7.22 -0.81
C PRO A 30 5.74 -5.71 -1.08
N LEU A 31 4.65 -5.03 -0.72
CA LEU A 31 4.48 -3.59 -0.95
C LEU A 31 5.26 -2.73 0.05
N ILE A 32 5.49 -3.25 1.27
CA ILE A 32 6.18 -2.51 2.34
C ILE A 32 7.65 -2.19 1.99
N PRO A 33 8.49 -3.14 1.52
CA PRO A 33 9.87 -2.85 1.13
C PRO A 33 9.98 -1.83 0.00
N ALA A 34 9.20 -2.01 -1.07
CA ALA A 34 9.20 -1.11 -2.22
C ALA A 34 8.78 0.32 -1.82
N ALA A 35 7.70 0.46 -1.04
CA ALA A 35 7.28 1.76 -0.53
C ALA A 35 8.35 2.39 0.38
N ARG A 36 9.02 1.58 1.21
CA ARG A 36 10.10 2.05 2.10
C ARG A 36 11.30 2.57 1.32
N GLU A 37 11.74 1.87 0.29
CA GLU A 37 12.84 2.30 -0.57
C GLU A 37 12.52 3.62 -1.28
N LEU A 38 11.31 3.74 -1.84
CA LEU A 38 10.85 4.98 -2.47
C LEU A 38 10.83 6.16 -1.49
N ILE A 39 10.36 5.95 -0.25
CA ILE A 39 10.37 6.98 0.80
C ILE A 39 11.80 7.40 1.15
N ILE A 40 12.73 6.44 1.27
CA ILE A 40 14.13 6.71 1.57
C ILE A 40 14.79 7.51 0.44
N GLN A 41 14.61 7.08 -0.81
CA GLN A 41 15.13 7.78 -1.99
C GLN A 41 14.66 9.24 -2.02
N ARG A 42 13.35 9.46 -1.81
CA ARG A 42 12.76 10.81 -1.81
C ARG A 42 13.32 11.69 -0.69
N LYS A 43 13.57 11.13 0.51
CA LYS A 43 14.18 11.86 1.63
C LYS A 43 15.63 12.24 1.33
N VAL A 44 16.40 11.35 0.71
CA VAL A 44 17.79 11.64 0.32
C VAL A 44 17.82 12.74 -0.75
N GLU A 45 16.97 12.65 -1.76
CA GLU A 45 16.85 13.65 -2.82
C GLU A 45 16.50 15.04 -2.26
N GLN A 46 15.53 15.11 -1.34
CA GLN A 46 15.16 16.37 -0.68
C GLN A 46 16.32 16.97 0.13
N ARG A 47 17.09 16.14 0.85
CA ARG A 47 18.26 16.60 1.60
C ARG A 47 19.36 17.13 0.68
N ASN A 48 19.60 16.45 -0.43
CA ASN A 48 20.60 16.89 -1.42
C ASN A 48 20.19 18.25 -2.03
N LYS A 49 18.93 18.40 -2.45
CA LYS A 49 18.39 19.67 -2.95
C LYS A 49 18.49 20.81 -1.93
N GLN A 50 18.26 20.52 -0.64
CA GLN A 50 18.43 21.51 0.43
C GLN A 50 19.91 21.88 0.66
N ASN A 51 20.84 20.95 0.48
CA ASN A 51 22.27 21.21 0.60
C ASN A 51 22.85 21.95 -0.62
N GLU A 52 22.34 21.71 -1.83
CA GLU A 52 22.75 22.45 -3.04
C GLU A 52 22.23 23.90 -3.04
N SER A 53 21.13 24.16 -2.32
CA SER A 53 20.55 25.50 -2.17
C SER A 53 21.12 26.29 -0.98
N LYS A 54 22.12 25.73 -0.26
CA LYS A 54 22.86 26.36 0.84
C LYS A 54 24.24 26.78 0.37
#